data_AF-A0A3N2G4X7-F1
#
_entry.id   AF-A0A3N2G4X7-F1
#
_cell.length_a   1.000
_cell.length_b   1.000
_cell.length_c   1.000
_cell.angle_alpha   90.00
_cell.angle_beta   90.00
_cell.angle_gamma   90.00
#
_symmetry.space_group_name_H-M   'P 1'
#
loop_
_entity.id
_entity.type
_entity.pdbx_description
1 polymer ?
#
loop_
_entity_poly.entity_id
_entity_poly.type
_entity_poly.pdbx_seq_one_letter_code
_entity_poly.pdbx_strand_id
1 'polypeptide(L)'
;MMDDLLQEMINPAPAQHDRPRRRRLWTTVVVVGLAAVGVTSLTTSALFSDQEKSGSTITTGSLDLKADDSLTFSVPFDNMLPGAQVVSPVTLKNDGSLAFEYAVSVDATSTSSGNADPSLGNGDDPGTGDLPDQLHLDLYSVTSTSACTLNGVSAKTPLGSSSGAWGITGERIVGGATAGATGNRTLDATEDEVLCARVSFATAAGNEYQNTAAKVTLTFDAMQLPFNPSQPDTSQR
;
A
#
# COMPACT_ATOMS: atom_id res chain seq x y z
N MET A 1 39.28 -59.54 69.74
CA MET A 1 39.80 -58.20 69.38
C MET A 1 40.57 -58.27 68.04
N MET A 2 40.08 -59.05 67.07
CA MET A 2 40.72 -59.26 65.76
C MET A 2 39.70 -59.30 64.61
N ASP A 3 38.46 -58.87 64.86
CA ASP A 3 37.34 -58.95 63.91
C ASP A 3 37.02 -57.59 63.27
N ASP A 4 37.45 -56.47 63.86
CA ASP A 4 37.23 -55.12 63.31
C ASP A 4 38.11 -54.79 62.09
N LEU A 5 39.28 -55.42 61.96
CA LEU A 5 40.20 -55.17 60.83
C LEU A 5 39.76 -55.86 59.53
N LEU A 6 38.96 -56.92 59.61
CA LEU A 6 38.45 -57.62 58.43
C LEU A 6 37.19 -56.96 57.85
N GLN A 7 36.45 -56.21 58.67
CA GLN A 7 35.21 -55.57 58.26
C GLN A 7 35.44 -54.25 57.50
N GLU A 8 36.60 -53.62 57.67
CA GLU A 8 36.99 -52.38 56.96
C GLU A 8 37.51 -52.63 55.52
N MET A 9 37.88 -53.87 55.17
CA MET A 9 38.41 -54.22 53.84
C MET A 9 37.35 -54.60 52.80
N ILE A 10 36.07 -54.73 53.16
CA ILE A 10 35.02 -55.26 52.28
C ILE A 10 34.23 -54.17 51.55
N ASN A 11 34.37 -52.88 51.90
CA ASN A 11 33.67 -51.79 51.21
C ASN A 11 34.50 -50.50 51.16
N PRO A 12 35.30 -50.25 50.10
CA PRO A 12 35.95 -48.95 49.94
C PRO A 12 34.87 -47.87 49.73
N ALA A 13 34.98 -46.74 50.44
CA ALA A 13 34.08 -45.61 50.24
C ALA A 13 34.09 -45.14 48.77
N PRO A 14 32.94 -44.88 48.14
CA PRO A 14 32.89 -44.51 46.73
C PRO A 14 33.65 -43.20 46.49
N ALA A 15 34.53 -43.21 45.47
CA ALA A 15 35.36 -42.07 45.12
C ALA A 15 34.51 -40.81 44.84
N GLN A 16 34.77 -39.72 45.57
CA GLN A 16 34.07 -38.44 45.37
C GLN A 16 34.57 -37.66 44.14
N HIS A 17 34.68 -38.30 42.97
CA HIS A 17 35.22 -37.65 41.77
C HIS A 17 34.17 -37.18 40.74
N ASP A 18 32.88 -37.44 40.97
CA ASP A 18 31.84 -37.20 39.93
C ASP A 18 31.05 -35.89 40.03
N ARG A 19 31.17 -35.14 41.13
CA ARG A 19 30.43 -33.88 41.32
C ARG A 19 30.77 -32.79 40.29
N PRO A 20 32.03 -32.55 39.89
CA PRO A 20 32.33 -31.48 38.94
C PRO A 20 31.91 -31.82 37.50
N ARG A 21 31.90 -33.10 37.13
CA ARG A 21 31.57 -33.56 35.76
C ARG A 21 30.07 -33.42 35.46
N ARG A 22 29.22 -33.73 36.45
CA ARG A 22 27.76 -33.54 36.32
C ARG A 22 27.41 -32.07 36.15
N ARG A 23 27.98 -31.15 36.95
CA ARG A 23 27.72 -29.70 36.82
C ARG A 23 28.04 -29.15 35.43
N ARG A 24 29.13 -29.58 34.79
CA ARG A 24 29.50 -29.14 33.43
C ARG A 24 28.56 -29.63 32.33
N LEU A 25 27.96 -30.81 32.53
CA LEU A 25 27.01 -31.40 31.58
C LEU A 25 25.64 -30.69 31.66
N TRP A 26 25.21 -30.31 32.87
CA TRP A 26 23.98 -29.53 33.04
C TRP A 26 24.09 -28.11 32.45
N THR A 27 25.24 -27.45 32.58
CA THR A 27 25.43 -26.10 31.99
C THR A 27 25.37 -26.09 30.46
N THR A 28 25.88 -27.14 29.80
CA THR A 28 25.85 -27.22 28.33
C THR A 28 24.44 -27.50 27.80
N VAL A 29 23.68 -28.36 28.48
CA VAL A 29 22.27 -28.63 28.13
C VAL A 29 21.40 -27.38 28.28
N VAL A 30 21.61 -26.57 29.31
CA VAL A 30 20.85 -25.32 29.51
C VAL A 30 21.16 -24.28 28.42
N VAL A 31 22.42 -24.11 28.04
CA VAL A 31 22.81 -23.16 26.97
C VAL A 31 22.24 -23.57 25.61
N VAL A 32 22.28 -24.87 25.27
CA VAL A 32 21.71 -25.38 24.01
C VAL A 32 20.17 -25.31 24.03
N GLY A 33 19.55 -25.54 25.19
CA GLY A 33 18.10 -25.40 25.37
C GLY A 33 17.59 -23.98 25.15
N LEU A 34 18.34 -22.96 25.59
CA LEU A 34 17.97 -21.56 25.34
C LEU A 34 18.10 -21.16 23.85
N ALA A 35 19.06 -21.74 23.12
CA ALA A 35 19.27 -21.42 21.71
C ALA A 35 18.14 -21.96 20.80
N ALA A 36 17.48 -23.05 21.18
CA ALA A 36 16.40 -23.65 20.39
C ALA A 36 15.07 -22.89 20.45
N VAL A 37 14.86 -22.02 21.45
CA VAL A 37 13.61 -21.24 21.61
C VAL A 37 13.60 -19.97 20.75
N GLY A 38 14.73 -19.59 20.15
CA GLY A 38 14.88 -18.30 19.45
C GLY A 38 14.61 -18.28 17.94
N VAL A 39 14.27 -19.40 17.28
CA VAL A 39 14.39 -19.50 15.79
C VAL A 39 13.06 -19.46 15.02
N THR A 40 11.90 -19.25 15.65
CA THR A 40 10.60 -19.42 14.92
C THR A 40 9.69 -18.21 14.84
N SER A 41 10.21 -16.98 14.72
CA SER A 41 9.35 -15.90 14.17
C SER A 41 10.16 -14.74 13.60
N LEU A 42 10.60 -14.86 12.36
CA LEU A 42 10.92 -13.70 11.52
C LEU A 42 9.62 -13.09 10.97
N THR A 43 8.72 -12.70 11.87
CA THR A 43 7.61 -11.79 11.52
C THR A 43 8.07 -10.41 11.95
N THR A 44 8.67 -9.65 11.03
CA THR A 44 8.98 -8.23 11.20
C THR A 44 7.67 -7.48 11.42
N SER A 45 7.25 -7.39 12.68
CA SER A 45 6.17 -6.52 13.10
C SER A 45 6.76 -5.13 13.20
N ALA A 46 6.68 -4.36 12.11
CA ALA A 46 7.04 -2.95 12.16
C ALA A 46 5.99 -2.21 13.00
N LEU A 47 6.37 -1.83 14.22
CA LEU A 47 5.58 -0.99 15.11
C LEU A 47 5.84 0.48 14.74
N PHE A 48 4.96 1.06 13.92
CA PHE A 48 4.94 2.50 13.67
C PHE A 48 4.21 3.17 14.85
N SER A 49 4.92 3.95 15.65
CA SER A 49 4.37 4.70 16.79
C SER A 49 4.68 6.17 16.60
N ASP A 50 3.66 7.01 16.45
CA ASP A 50 3.75 8.47 16.39
C ASP A 50 2.74 9.15 17.35
N GLN A 51 3.03 10.37 17.79
CA GLN A 51 2.19 11.25 18.63
C GLN A 51 1.85 12.54 17.87
N GLU A 52 0.56 12.72 17.58
CA GLU A 52 0.06 13.40 16.38
C GLU A 52 -0.28 14.90 16.54
N LYS A 53 -0.20 15.64 15.43
CA LYS A 53 -1.01 16.85 15.17
C LYS A 53 -1.72 16.72 13.82
N SER A 54 -3.05 16.64 13.90
CA SER A 54 -3.99 16.31 12.82
C SER A 54 -3.98 17.28 11.64
N GLY A 55 -3.97 16.74 10.41
CA GLY A 55 -4.35 17.48 9.21
C GLY A 55 -3.93 16.90 7.86
N SER A 56 -4.29 15.65 7.52
CA SER A 56 -4.25 15.20 6.12
C SER A 56 -5.66 14.85 5.63
N THR A 57 -6.32 15.86 5.09
CA THR A 57 -7.64 15.73 4.48
C THR A 57 -7.48 15.15 3.08
N ILE A 58 -7.93 13.90 2.86
CA ILE A 58 -8.16 13.38 1.51
C ILE A 58 -9.20 14.29 0.86
N THR A 59 -8.77 15.14 -0.06
CA THR A 59 -9.62 16.14 -0.68
C THR A 59 -10.29 15.52 -1.90
N THR A 60 -11.62 15.39 -1.85
CA THR A 60 -12.43 14.94 -3.00
C THR A 60 -12.38 15.96 -4.13
N GLY A 61 -12.35 15.52 -5.38
CA GLY A 61 -12.33 16.39 -6.55
C GLY A 61 -13.55 16.25 -7.46
N SER A 62 -13.95 17.35 -8.10
CA SER A 62 -14.81 17.34 -9.29
C SER A 62 -14.00 17.80 -10.49
N LEU A 63 -14.20 17.12 -11.63
CA LEU A 63 -13.48 17.31 -12.87
C LEU A 63 -14.48 17.64 -13.97
N ASP A 64 -14.45 18.87 -14.48
CA ASP A 64 -15.19 19.24 -15.69
C ASP A 64 -14.29 18.98 -16.89
N LEU A 65 -14.61 17.95 -17.68
CA LEU A 65 -13.85 17.54 -18.85
C LEU A 65 -14.53 18.03 -20.12
N LYS A 66 -13.75 18.59 -21.04
CA LYS A 66 -14.18 18.85 -22.42
C LYS A 66 -13.36 17.98 -23.36
N ALA A 67 -13.88 17.77 -24.56
CA ALA A 67 -13.13 17.05 -25.59
C ALA A 67 -11.77 17.73 -25.83
N ASP A 68 -10.73 16.90 -25.95
CA ASP A 68 -9.33 17.28 -26.10
C ASP A 68 -8.67 17.91 -24.85
N ASP A 69 -9.37 17.93 -23.70
CA ASP A 69 -8.78 18.31 -22.42
C ASP A 69 -8.08 17.12 -21.75
N SER A 70 -6.97 17.44 -21.07
CA SER A 70 -6.28 16.55 -20.15
C SER A 70 -6.28 17.19 -18.77
N LEU A 71 -6.81 16.51 -17.77
CA LEU A 71 -6.90 17.03 -16.41
C LEU A 71 -6.22 16.09 -15.41
N THR A 72 -5.52 16.71 -14.46
CA THR A 72 -4.70 16.03 -13.44
C THR A 72 -5.39 16.10 -12.09
N PHE A 73 -5.68 14.95 -11.50
CA PHE A 73 -6.16 14.82 -10.13
C PHE A 73 -5.08 14.19 -9.25
N SER A 74 -4.87 14.77 -8.06
CA SER A 74 -3.83 14.32 -7.14
C SER A 74 -4.42 13.86 -5.82
N VAL A 75 -3.98 12.70 -5.35
CA VAL A 75 -4.28 12.23 -3.99
C VAL A 75 -3.01 12.29 -3.15
N PRO A 76 -2.96 13.13 -2.10
CA PRO A 76 -1.85 13.10 -1.15
C PRO A 76 -2.00 11.87 -0.23
N PHE A 77 -0.90 11.16 -0.01
CA PHE A 77 -0.85 10.04 0.93
C PHE A 77 0.19 10.35 2.00
N ASP A 78 -0.30 10.77 3.15
CA ASP A 78 0.50 10.92 4.37
C ASP A 78 0.06 9.85 5.37
N ASN A 79 0.99 9.35 6.17
CA ASN A 79 0.72 8.50 7.34
C ASN A 79 0.02 7.17 7.03
N MET A 80 0.27 6.58 5.85
CA MET A 80 -0.20 5.22 5.55
C MET A 80 0.70 4.17 6.20
N LEU A 81 0.09 3.19 6.87
CA LEU A 81 0.79 2.01 7.37
C LEU A 81 0.92 0.96 6.26
N PRO A 82 1.99 0.14 6.23
CA PRO A 82 2.07 -1.03 5.35
C PRO A 82 0.81 -1.89 5.43
N GLY A 83 0.22 -2.21 4.28
CA GLY A 83 -1.05 -2.93 4.15
C GLY A 83 -2.31 -2.07 4.25
N ALA A 84 -2.19 -0.77 4.56
CA ALA A 84 -3.31 0.15 4.53
C ALA A 84 -3.84 0.34 3.10
N GLN A 85 -5.14 0.63 3.03
CA GLN A 85 -5.82 0.97 1.79
C GLN A 85 -6.60 2.26 2.01
N VAL A 86 -6.53 3.15 1.03
CA VAL A 86 -7.24 4.42 1.03
C VAL A 86 -8.06 4.51 -0.24
N VAL A 87 -9.23 5.15 -0.15
CA VAL A 87 -10.09 5.41 -1.30
C VAL A 87 -10.38 6.90 -1.42
N SER A 88 -10.48 7.38 -2.64
CA SER A 88 -10.84 8.76 -2.95
C SER A 88 -11.83 8.81 -4.11
N PRO A 89 -13.01 9.44 -3.95
CA PRO A 89 -13.96 9.62 -5.03
C PRO A 89 -13.48 10.69 -6.01
N VAL A 90 -13.75 10.44 -7.29
CA VAL A 90 -13.51 11.39 -8.39
C VAL A 90 -14.82 11.53 -9.17
N THR A 91 -15.37 12.74 -9.23
CA THR A 91 -16.55 13.01 -10.06
C THR A 91 -16.11 13.60 -11.39
N LEU A 92 -16.41 12.91 -12.49
CA LEU A 92 -16.25 13.41 -13.85
C LEU A 92 -17.58 14.01 -14.31
N LYS A 93 -17.51 15.18 -14.95
CA LYS A 93 -18.66 15.87 -15.52
C LYS A 93 -18.42 16.15 -16.99
N ASN A 94 -19.45 16.00 -17.81
CA ASN A 94 -19.49 16.51 -19.17
C ASN A 94 -20.48 17.67 -19.23
N ASP A 95 -20.02 18.89 -18.93
CA ASP A 95 -20.86 20.10 -19.05
C ASP A 95 -21.05 20.54 -20.52
N GLY A 96 -20.52 19.77 -21.48
CA GLY A 96 -20.66 20.00 -22.92
C GLY A 96 -21.95 19.49 -23.53
N SER A 97 -22.14 19.79 -24.82
CA SER A 97 -23.32 19.39 -25.61
C SER A 97 -23.12 18.12 -26.44
N LEU A 98 -21.93 17.52 -26.38
CA LEU A 98 -21.59 16.31 -27.12
C LEU A 98 -20.99 15.28 -26.16
N ALA A 99 -21.27 14.00 -26.42
CA ALA A 99 -20.59 12.91 -25.74
C ALA A 99 -19.10 12.89 -26.12
N PHE A 100 -18.26 12.47 -25.18
CA PHE A 100 -16.84 12.20 -25.44
C PHE A 100 -16.45 10.80 -24.97
N GLU A 101 -15.36 10.29 -25.52
CA GLU A 101 -14.67 9.15 -24.95
C GLU A 101 -13.51 9.62 -24.07
N TYR A 102 -13.19 8.89 -23.02
CA TYR A 102 -12.00 9.17 -22.23
C TYR A 102 -11.19 7.92 -21.92
N ALA A 103 -9.89 8.15 -21.74
CA ALA A 103 -8.93 7.20 -21.22
C ALA A 103 -8.33 7.75 -19.92
N VAL A 104 -7.76 6.86 -19.10
CA VAL A 104 -7.14 7.24 -17.82
C VAL A 104 -5.73 6.70 -17.74
N SER A 105 -4.79 7.58 -17.46
CA SER A 105 -3.42 7.24 -17.10
C SER A 105 -3.15 7.56 -15.64
N VAL A 106 -2.23 6.83 -15.03
CA VAL A 106 -1.79 7.03 -13.65
C VAL A 106 -0.28 7.21 -13.63
N ASP A 107 0.18 8.11 -12.79
CA ASP A 107 1.59 8.25 -12.44
C ASP A 107 1.73 8.52 -10.93
N ALA A 108 2.89 8.22 -10.38
CA ALA A 108 3.18 8.49 -8.99
C ALA A 108 4.57 9.05 -8.83
N THR A 109 4.70 10.05 -7.96
CA THR A 109 5.98 10.69 -7.66
C THR A 109 6.20 10.72 -6.17
N SER A 110 7.42 10.39 -5.73
CA SER A 110 7.84 10.60 -4.36
C SER A 110 7.87 12.08 -4.03
N THR A 111 7.38 12.42 -2.86
CA THR A 111 7.41 13.77 -2.30
C THR A 111 8.03 13.71 -0.92
N SER A 112 8.76 14.76 -0.53
CA SER A 112 9.18 14.89 0.87
C SER A 112 7.94 15.07 1.74
N SER A 113 7.82 14.29 2.82
CA SER A 113 6.87 14.62 3.88
C SER A 113 7.24 16.04 4.37
N GLY A 114 6.26 16.94 4.50
CA GLY A 114 6.52 18.34 4.88
C GLY A 114 7.08 18.52 6.30
N ASN A 115 7.40 17.41 6.99
CA ASN A 115 7.82 17.33 8.38
C ASN A 115 9.28 16.89 8.51
N ALA A 116 10.19 17.50 7.74
CA ALA A 116 11.59 17.48 8.14
C ALA A 116 11.74 18.39 9.37
N ASP A 117 11.65 17.83 10.58
CA ASP A 117 12.14 18.50 11.80
C ASP A 117 13.61 18.13 12.02
N PRO A 118 14.57 19.01 11.64
CA PRO A 118 15.99 18.73 11.78
C PRO A 118 16.50 18.76 13.24
N SER A 119 15.64 18.97 14.24
CA SER A 119 16.05 19.09 15.65
C SER A 119 15.92 17.80 16.48
N LEU A 120 15.32 16.74 15.93
CA LEU A 120 15.16 15.47 16.62
C LEU A 120 16.24 14.50 16.13
N GLY A 121 17.35 14.40 16.87
CA GLY A 121 18.43 13.44 16.62
C GLY A 121 18.05 11.96 16.85
N ASN A 122 16.81 11.58 16.53
CA ASN A 122 16.12 10.35 16.92
C ASN A 122 15.39 9.67 15.74
N GLY A 123 16.00 9.55 14.55
CA GLY A 123 15.40 8.75 13.46
C GLY A 123 14.20 9.39 12.74
N ASP A 124 14.07 10.72 12.80
CA ASP A 124 13.08 11.51 12.05
C ASP A 124 13.55 11.90 10.64
N ASP A 125 14.65 11.30 10.16
CA ASP A 125 15.01 11.40 8.75
C ASP A 125 13.92 10.73 7.90
N PRO A 126 13.44 11.37 6.81
CA PRO A 126 12.56 10.68 5.88
C PRO A 126 13.27 9.42 5.40
N GLY A 127 12.55 8.30 5.45
CA GLY A 127 13.04 7.04 4.93
C GLY A 127 13.55 7.21 3.49
N THR A 128 14.56 6.43 3.11
CA THR A 128 15.17 6.54 1.78
C THR A 128 14.40 5.80 0.69
N GLY A 129 13.29 5.14 1.04
CA GLY A 129 12.48 4.35 0.12
C GLY A 129 11.65 5.23 -0.82
N ASP A 130 11.55 4.80 -2.08
CA ASP A 130 10.69 5.42 -3.08
C ASP A 130 9.26 4.88 -2.90
N LEU A 131 8.41 5.63 -2.20
CA LEU A 131 7.07 5.15 -1.81
C LEU A 131 6.19 4.69 -3.00
N PRO A 132 6.16 5.35 -4.17
CA PRO A 132 5.51 4.86 -5.40
C PRO A 132 5.79 3.38 -5.74
N ASP A 133 6.99 2.86 -5.46
CA ASP A 133 7.35 1.46 -5.74
C ASP A 133 6.56 0.45 -4.90
N GLN A 134 5.95 0.91 -3.80
CA GLN A 134 5.16 0.10 -2.88
C GLN A 134 3.66 0.41 -2.94
N LEU A 135 3.24 1.27 -3.86
CA LEU A 135 1.83 1.60 -4.06
C LEU A 135 1.25 0.79 -5.22
N HIS A 136 -0.06 0.53 -5.13
CA HIS A 136 -0.86 -0.03 -6.21
C HIS A 136 -2.19 0.72 -6.30
N LEU A 137 -2.61 1.11 -7.50
CA LEU A 137 -3.86 1.80 -7.73
C LEU A 137 -4.86 0.91 -8.48
N ASP A 138 -6.09 0.89 -7.99
CA ASP A 138 -7.26 0.34 -8.69
C ASP A 138 -8.30 1.44 -8.86
N LEU A 139 -8.88 1.56 -10.06
CA LEU A 139 -9.95 2.51 -10.36
C LEU A 139 -11.27 1.78 -10.54
N TYR A 140 -12.33 2.22 -9.86
CA TYR A 140 -13.65 1.59 -9.91
C TYR A 140 -14.73 2.56 -10.36
N SER A 141 -15.76 2.05 -11.05
CA SER A 141 -17.02 2.79 -11.25
C SER A 141 -17.95 2.58 -10.05
N VAL A 142 -18.45 3.67 -9.49
CA VAL A 142 -19.38 3.69 -8.36
C VAL A 142 -20.60 4.54 -8.68
N THR A 143 -21.72 4.27 -8.01
CA THR A 143 -22.99 4.96 -8.30
C THR A 143 -23.09 6.34 -7.66
N SER A 144 -22.23 6.65 -6.68
CA SER A 144 -22.20 7.92 -5.96
C SER A 144 -20.87 8.07 -5.22
N THR A 145 -20.52 9.30 -4.83
CA THR A 145 -19.31 9.57 -4.03
C THR A 145 -19.34 8.84 -2.68
N SER A 146 -20.53 8.70 -2.08
CA SER A 146 -20.74 7.93 -0.85
C SER A 146 -20.51 6.42 -0.99
N ALA A 147 -20.62 5.89 -2.21
CA ALA A 147 -20.31 4.49 -2.49
C ALA A 147 -18.80 4.24 -2.65
N CYS A 148 -17.98 5.29 -2.73
CA CYS A 148 -16.52 5.18 -2.72
C CYS A 148 -16.00 4.91 -1.31
N THR A 149 -16.18 3.68 -0.86
CA THR A 149 -15.68 3.14 0.40
C THR A 149 -14.97 1.82 0.13
N LEU A 150 -14.07 1.38 1.01
CA LEU A 150 -13.40 0.07 0.86
C LEU A 150 -14.40 -1.08 0.69
N ASN A 151 -15.50 -1.06 1.45
CA ASN A 151 -16.57 -2.04 1.30
C ASN A 151 -17.30 -1.90 -0.05
N GLY A 152 -17.63 -0.66 -0.44
CA GLY A 152 -18.32 -0.35 -1.69
C GLY A 152 -17.58 -0.80 -2.96
N VAL A 153 -16.25 -0.92 -2.90
CA VAL A 153 -15.42 -1.43 -4.02
C VAL A 153 -14.95 -2.88 -3.87
N SER A 154 -15.14 -3.50 -2.70
CA SER A 154 -14.56 -4.83 -2.38
C SER A 154 -14.99 -5.96 -3.32
N ALA A 155 -16.24 -5.95 -3.80
CA ALA A 155 -16.79 -6.96 -4.70
C ALA A 155 -16.84 -6.51 -6.17
N LYS A 156 -16.32 -5.32 -6.47
CA LYS A 156 -16.31 -4.77 -7.83
C LYS A 156 -15.05 -5.20 -8.56
N THR A 157 -15.16 -5.37 -9.87
CA THR A 157 -14.00 -5.48 -10.74
C THR A 157 -13.48 -4.07 -11.03
N PRO A 158 -12.15 -3.81 -10.92
CA PRO A 158 -11.59 -2.54 -11.34
C PRO A 158 -11.88 -2.28 -12.82
N LEU A 159 -12.12 -1.02 -13.17
CA LEU A 159 -12.10 -0.52 -14.53
C LEU A 159 -10.68 -0.60 -15.12
N GLY A 160 -9.68 -0.38 -14.27
CA GLY A 160 -8.27 -0.34 -14.59
C GLY A 160 -7.44 -0.40 -13.32
N SER A 161 -6.21 -0.90 -13.43
CA SER A 161 -5.28 -1.03 -12.33
C SER A 161 -3.87 -0.70 -12.80
N SER A 162 -3.02 -0.18 -11.90
CA SER A 162 -1.58 -0.09 -12.19
C SER A 162 -1.00 -1.48 -12.48
N SER A 163 0.08 -1.54 -13.26
CA SER A 163 0.74 -2.78 -13.62
C SER A 163 1.50 -3.40 -12.46
N GLY A 164 1.71 -4.72 -12.55
CA GLY A 164 2.35 -5.46 -11.48
C GLY A 164 1.48 -5.56 -10.22
N ALA A 165 2.10 -6.00 -9.13
CA ALA A 165 1.46 -6.03 -7.81
C ALA A 165 1.70 -4.74 -7.00
N TRP A 166 2.82 -4.07 -7.29
CA TRP A 166 3.30 -2.85 -6.65
C TRP A 166 4.15 -2.08 -7.66
N GLY A 167 4.20 -0.77 -7.51
CA GLY A 167 4.93 0.13 -8.39
C GLY A 167 3.99 0.81 -9.35
N ILE A 168 3.72 2.10 -9.09
CA ILE A 168 2.98 2.94 -10.01
C ILE A 168 3.99 3.67 -10.88
N THR A 169 4.05 3.32 -12.17
CA THR A 169 4.93 3.97 -13.15
C THR A 169 4.10 4.48 -14.32
N GLY A 170 4.06 5.80 -14.54
CA GLY A 170 3.39 6.50 -15.65
C GLY A 170 2.82 5.63 -16.77
N GLU A 171 1.61 5.09 -16.59
CA GLU A 171 1.00 4.11 -17.49
C GLU A 171 -0.49 4.36 -17.69
N ARG A 172 -1.03 3.79 -18.76
CA ARG A 172 -2.46 3.85 -19.05
C ARG A 172 -3.18 2.66 -18.42
N ILE A 173 -4.16 2.96 -17.56
CA ILE A 173 -4.91 1.96 -16.80
C ILE A 173 -6.31 1.73 -17.37
N VAL A 174 -6.87 2.71 -18.08
CA VAL A 174 -8.17 2.61 -18.76
C VAL A 174 -8.04 3.12 -20.19
N GLY A 175 -8.57 2.35 -21.14
CA GLY A 175 -8.68 2.74 -22.54
C GLY A 175 -7.35 2.89 -23.29
N GLY A 176 -7.38 3.64 -24.39
CA GLY A 176 -6.26 3.93 -25.27
C GLY A 176 -6.16 5.40 -25.64
N ALA A 177 -5.05 5.80 -26.25
CA ALA A 177 -4.72 7.21 -26.50
C ALA A 177 -5.50 7.88 -27.66
N THR A 178 -6.44 7.17 -28.29
CA THR A 178 -7.19 7.67 -29.46
C THR A 178 -8.67 7.37 -29.33
N ALA A 179 -9.52 8.23 -29.89
CA ALA A 179 -10.95 7.96 -29.98
C ALA A 179 -11.23 6.63 -30.69
N GLY A 180 -12.19 5.87 -30.19
CA GLY A 180 -12.54 4.52 -30.64
C GLY A 180 -11.60 3.42 -30.18
N ALA A 181 -10.60 3.72 -29.32
CA ALA A 181 -9.73 2.68 -28.77
C ALA A 181 -10.51 1.74 -27.84
N THR A 182 -10.14 0.45 -27.87
CA THR A 182 -10.78 -0.55 -27.01
C THR A 182 -10.58 -0.19 -25.54
N GLY A 183 -11.66 -0.22 -24.77
CA GLY A 183 -11.63 0.08 -23.33
C GLY A 183 -11.75 1.57 -22.99
N ASN A 184 -11.83 2.47 -23.98
CA ASN A 184 -12.25 3.84 -23.74
C ASN A 184 -13.65 3.84 -23.11
N ARG A 185 -13.87 4.79 -22.21
CA ARG A 185 -15.17 4.99 -21.58
C ARG A 185 -15.88 6.16 -22.22
N THR A 186 -17.19 6.04 -22.42
CA THR A 186 -18.00 7.13 -22.97
C THR A 186 -18.70 7.87 -21.82
N LEU A 187 -18.69 9.20 -21.86
CA LEU A 187 -19.51 10.05 -21.01
C LEU A 187 -20.42 10.89 -21.92
N ASP A 188 -21.73 10.68 -21.78
CA ASP A 188 -22.74 11.38 -22.56
C ASP A 188 -22.80 12.87 -22.19
N ALA A 189 -23.38 13.68 -23.08
CA ALA A 189 -23.55 15.12 -22.83
C ALA A 189 -24.39 15.36 -21.58
N THR A 190 -24.00 16.34 -20.75
CA THR A 190 -24.68 16.73 -19.50
C THR A 190 -24.75 15.66 -18.41
N GLU A 191 -24.07 14.53 -18.60
CA GLU A 191 -24.01 13.44 -17.63
C GLU A 191 -22.77 13.52 -16.74
N ASP A 192 -22.91 12.96 -15.54
CA ASP A 192 -21.85 12.82 -14.56
C ASP A 192 -21.51 11.33 -14.35
N GLU A 193 -20.22 11.02 -14.19
CA GLU A 193 -19.77 9.71 -13.74
C GLU A 193 -18.97 9.83 -12.45
N VAL A 194 -19.21 8.93 -11.51
CA VAL A 194 -18.41 8.85 -10.28
C VAL A 194 -17.48 7.64 -10.32
N LEU A 195 -16.20 7.93 -10.20
CA LEU A 195 -15.14 6.95 -10.06
C LEU A 195 -14.63 6.92 -8.62
N CYS A 196 -14.02 5.80 -8.24
CA CYS A 196 -13.40 5.60 -6.95
C CYS A 196 -11.98 5.07 -7.15
N ALA A 197 -10.99 5.89 -6.85
CA ALA A 197 -9.59 5.48 -6.86
C ALA A 197 -9.25 4.85 -5.51
N ARG A 198 -8.82 3.58 -5.53
CA ARG A 198 -8.29 2.89 -4.36
C ARG A 198 -6.79 2.78 -4.51
N VAL A 199 -6.05 3.23 -3.49
CA VAL A 199 -4.61 3.02 -3.40
C VAL A 199 -4.32 2.08 -2.24
N SER A 200 -3.51 1.07 -2.52
CA SER A 200 -3.05 0.08 -1.55
C SER A 200 -1.55 0.24 -1.33
N PHE A 201 -1.11 0.10 -0.08
CA PHE A 201 0.30 0.12 0.28
C PHE A 201 0.79 -1.30 0.62
N ALA A 202 1.95 -1.68 0.09
CA ALA A 202 2.53 -3.01 0.27
C ALA A 202 2.64 -3.43 1.73
N THR A 203 2.15 -4.64 2.03
CA THR A 203 2.23 -5.21 3.38
C THR A 203 3.65 -5.59 3.81
N ALA A 204 4.55 -5.74 2.84
CA ALA A 204 5.94 -6.11 3.06
C ALA A 204 6.89 -4.90 3.15
N ALA A 205 6.36 -3.68 3.03
CA ALA A 205 7.15 -2.44 3.11
C ALA A 205 7.81 -2.31 4.50
N GLY A 206 9.12 -2.05 4.51
CA GLY A 206 9.91 -1.88 5.72
C GLY A 206 9.99 -0.42 6.21
N ASN A 207 10.85 -0.20 7.22
CA ASN A 207 11.05 1.12 7.83
C ASN A 207 11.69 2.14 6.88
N GLU A 208 12.30 1.71 5.78
CA GLU A 208 12.81 2.57 4.72
C GLU A 208 11.73 3.45 4.08
N TYR A 209 10.44 3.13 4.27
CA TYR A 209 9.30 3.93 3.83
C TYR A 209 8.68 4.78 4.94
N GLN A 210 9.20 4.73 6.17
CA GLN A 210 8.74 5.57 7.27
C GLN A 210 9.00 7.05 6.95
N ASN A 211 8.06 7.94 7.30
CA ASN A 211 8.16 9.38 7.04
C ASN A 211 8.36 9.76 5.56
N THR A 212 8.01 8.85 4.63
CA THR A 212 7.96 9.13 3.18
C THR A 212 6.54 9.55 2.78
N ALA A 213 6.42 10.28 1.67
CA ALA A 213 5.14 10.67 1.10
C ALA A 213 5.16 10.48 -0.41
N ALA A 214 3.99 10.30 -0.99
CA ALA A 214 3.83 10.19 -2.43
C ALA A 214 2.61 10.97 -2.90
N LYS A 215 2.70 11.39 -4.16
CA LYS A 215 1.62 12.01 -4.90
C LYS A 215 1.25 11.10 -6.06
N VAL A 216 0.05 10.51 -6.01
CA VAL A 216 -0.50 9.78 -7.17
C VAL A 216 -1.34 10.75 -7.99
N THR A 217 -1.05 10.77 -9.29
CA THR A 217 -1.66 11.62 -10.30
C THR A 217 -2.47 10.75 -11.26
N LEU A 218 -3.77 11.05 -11.40
CA LEU A 218 -4.61 10.51 -12.46
C LEU A 218 -4.77 11.55 -13.55
N THR A 219 -4.54 11.14 -14.79
CA THR A 219 -4.72 11.96 -15.99
C THR A 219 -5.87 11.41 -16.82
N PHE A 220 -6.89 12.24 -17.03
CA PHE A 220 -8.05 11.91 -17.85
C PHE A 220 -7.89 12.54 -19.22
N ASP A 221 -7.75 11.72 -20.26
CA ASP A 221 -7.62 12.17 -21.65
C ASP A 221 -9.00 12.10 -22.31
N ALA A 222 -9.70 13.23 -22.43
CA ALA A 222 -10.99 13.30 -23.09
C ALA A 222 -10.82 13.51 -24.60
N MET A 223 -11.59 12.79 -25.40
CA MET A 223 -11.44 12.68 -26.85
C MET A 223 -12.80 12.83 -27.52
N GLN A 224 -12.87 13.69 -28.52
CA GLN A 224 -14.10 13.84 -29.29
C GLN A 224 -14.39 12.58 -30.10
N LEU A 225 -15.64 12.13 -30.06
CA LEU A 225 -16.09 11.08 -30.95
C LEU A 225 -16.08 11.57 -32.40
N PRO A 226 -15.56 10.78 -33.36
CA PRO A 226 -15.68 11.14 -34.77
C PRO A 226 -17.15 11.26 -35.15
N PHE A 227 -17.47 12.26 -35.99
CA PHE A 227 -18.83 12.46 -36.48
C PHE A 227 -19.37 11.18 -37.13
N ASN A 228 -20.44 10.63 -36.56
CA ASN A 228 -21.15 9.49 -37.11
C ASN A 228 -22.38 9.99 -37.91
N PRO A 229 -22.36 9.95 -39.26
CA PRO A 229 -23.50 10.41 -40.08
C PRO A 229 -24.79 9.59 -39.88
N SER A 230 -24.71 8.40 -39.27
CA SER A 230 -25.88 7.60 -38.89
C SER A 230 -26.51 8.01 -37.54
N GLN A 231 -25.84 8.89 -36.79
CA GLN A 231 -26.31 9.50 -35.55
C GLN A 231 -26.10 11.02 -35.62
N PRO A 232 -26.84 11.72 -36.49
CA PRO A 232 -26.51 13.10 -36.86
C PRO A 232 -26.74 14.15 -35.76
N ASP A 233 -27.26 13.78 -34.59
CA ASP A 233 -27.54 14.73 -33.51
C ASP A 233 -27.75 13.99 -32.18
N THR A 234 -26.87 14.21 -31.20
CA THR A 234 -27.16 13.92 -29.78
C THR A 234 -27.25 15.21 -28.95
N SER A 235 -27.23 16.38 -29.60
CA SER A 235 -27.31 17.70 -28.95
C SER A 235 -28.75 18.19 -28.70
N GLN A 236 -29.77 17.37 -29.02
CA GLN A 236 -31.16 17.70 -28.75
C GLN A 236 -31.90 16.57 -28.01
N ARG A 237 -31.82 16.57 -26.68
CA ARG A 237 -32.96 16.27 -25.81
C ARG A 237 -32.90 17.10 -24.53
#